data_AF-A0A6L5QMY0-F1
#
_entry.id   AF-A0A6L5QMY0-F1
#
_cell.length_a   1.000
_cell.length_b   1.000
_cell.length_c   1.000
_cell.angle_alpha   90.00
_cell.angle_beta   90.00
_cell.angle_gamma   90.00
#
_symmetry.space_group_name_H-M   'P 1'
#
loop_
_entity.id
_entity.type
_entity.pdbx_description
1 polymer ?
#
loop_
_entity_poly.entity_id
_entity_poly.type
_entity_poly.pdbx_seq_one_letter_code
_entity_poly.pdbx_strand_id
1 'polypeptide(L)'
;MARRPSGGCARWGGASNGGVWAASMALRNPGMFGTAFVMSPGVPPAQHGAARPLSRFYVSAGDLEPSFRDNARRVAEDIVQRGGVATFAAYPSGHDYWMWGRIMLDNTRDWLNP
;
A
#
# COMPACT_ATOMS: atom_id res chain seq x y z
N MET A 1 7.28 -22.27 15.14
CA MET A 1 6.96 -20.82 15.01
C MET A 1 7.97 -20.19 14.06
N ALA A 2 7.56 -19.81 12.85
CA ALA A 2 8.44 -19.09 11.94
C ALA A 2 8.59 -17.64 12.43
N ARG A 3 9.82 -17.20 12.71
CA ARG A 3 10.14 -15.81 13.03
C ARG A 3 9.62 -14.92 11.88
N ARG A 4 8.81 -13.91 12.20
CA ARG A 4 8.44 -12.86 11.24
C ARG A 4 9.74 -12.26 10.70
N PRO A 5 9.87 -12.05 9.37
CA PRO A 5 11.04 -11.37 8.84
C PRO A 5 11.18 -10.02 9.53
N SER A 6 12.41 -9.64 9.86
CA SER A 6 12.77 -8.37 10.52
C SER A 6 12.59 -7.18 9.58
N GLY A 7 11.42 -7.07 8.96
CA GLY A 7 10.97 -5.90 8.21
C GLY A 7 10.85 -4.69 9.14
N GLY A 8 10.91 -3.49 8.56
CA GLY A 8 10.91 -2.26 9.34
C GLY A 8 9.72 -2.13 10.28
N CYS A 9 9.89 -1.41 11.40
CA CYS A 9 8.83 -1.27 12.39
C CYS A 9 7.82 -0.18 12.00
N ALA A 10 8.20 0.74 11.11
CA ALA A 10 7.36 1.87 10.74
C ALA A 10 6.20 1.44 9.84
N ARG A 11 5.02 1.97 10.14
CA ARG A 11 3.82 1.86 9.33
C ARG A 11 3.38 3.23 8.94
N TRP A 12 2.92 3.35 7.71
CA TRP A 12 2.59 4.63 7.17
C TRP A 12 1.64 4.47 6.00
N GLY A 13 0.99 5.55 5.62
CA GLY A 13 0.01 5.49 4.56
C GLY A 13 -0.48 6.86 4.14
N GLY A 14 -1.17 6.88 3.03
CA GLY A 14 -1.79 8.09 2.51
C GLY A 14 -2.78 7.79 1.41
N ALA A 15 -3.55 8.80 1.08
CA ALA A 15 -4.51 8.80 -0.02
C ALA A 15 -4.03 9.64 -1.19
N SER A 16 -4.40 9.27 -2.42
CA SER A 16 -4.08 10.02 -3.63
C SER A 16 -2.56 10.20 -3.78
N ASN A 17 -2.08 11.43 -3.94
CA ASN A 17 -0.65 11.74 -3.94
C ASN A 17 0.08 11.28 -2.66
N GLY A 18 -0.61 11.29 -1.51
CA GLY A 18 -0.08 10.74 -0.27
C GLY A 18 0.12 9.23 -0.33
N GLY A 19 -0.75 8.51 -1.06
CA GLY A 19 -0.60 7.07 -1.31
C GLY A 19 0.49 6.75 -2.33
N VAL A 20 0.75 7.65 -3.28
CA VAL A 20 1.91 7.54 -4.19
C VAL A 20 3.19 7.73 -3.40
N TRP A 21 3.27 8.79 -2.59
CA TRP A 21 4.41 9.03 -1.70
C TRP A 21 4.61 7.83 -0.77
N ALA A 22 3.55 7.46 -0.03
CA ALA A 22 3.10 6.10 0.33
C ALA A 22 3.93 4.88 -0.12
N ALA A 23 3.79 4.57 -1.38
CA ALA A 23 4.49 3.43 -1.94
C ALA A 23 5.96 3.76 -2.21
N SER A 24 6.25 5.00 -2.64
CA SER A 24 7.61 5.42 -2.98
C SER A 24 8.60 5.32 -1.82
N MET A 25 8.28 5.80 -0.61
CA MET A 25 9.29 5.71 0.47
C MET A 25 9.49 4.29 0.98
N ALA A 26 8.46 3.44 0.94
CA ALA A 26 8.57 2.03 1.34
C ALA A 26 9.44 1.26 0.34
N LEU A 27 9.24 1.50 -0.96
CA LEU A 27 10.06 0.91 -2.02
C LEU A 27 11.51 1.40 -1.96
N ARG A 28 11.73 2.69 -1.69
CA ARG A 28 13.07 3.31 -1.61
C ARG A 28 13.87 2.92 -0.38
N ASN A 29 13.19 2.61 0.73
CA ASN A 29 13.82 2.36 2.02
C ASN A 29 13.36 0.99 2.56
N PRO A 30 13.67 -0.11 1.84
CA PRO A 30 13.25 -1.44 2.26
C PRO A 30 13.89 -1.76 3.62
N GLY A 31 13.06 -2.13 4.60
CA GLY A 31 13.50 -2.38 5.98
C GLY A 31 13.33 -1.21 6.96
N MET A 32 13.00 -0.01 6.49
CA MET A 32 12.53 1.07 7.37
C MET A 32 11.02 0.98 7.61
N PHE A 33 10.26 0.69 6.55
CA PHE A 33 8.81 0.57 6.58
C PHE A 33 8.40 -0.89 6.45
N GLY A 34 7.71 -1.43 7.45
CA GLY A 34 7.17 -2.80 7.41
C GLY A 34 5.84 -2.88 6.70
N THR A 35 5.08 -1.77 6.67
CA THR A 35 3.76 -1.73 6.03
C THR A 35 3.47 -0.35 5.44
N ALA A 36 2.90 -0.33 4.24
CA ALA A 36 2.45 0.87 3.54
C ALA A 36 0.97 0.74 3.13
N PHE A 37 0.15 1.74 3.46
CA PHE A 37 -1.24 1.85 3.00
C PHE A 37 -1.32 2.85 1.85
N VAL A 38 -1.71 2.33 0.68
CA VAL A 38 -1.65 3.03 -0.59
C VAL A 38 -3.08 3.18 -1.10
N MET A 39 -3.75 4.26 -0.72
CA MET A 39 -5.16 4.46 -1.02
C MET A 39 -5.31 5.37 -2.24
N SER A 40 -6.05 4.91 -3.24
CA SER A 40 -6.36 5.63 -4.48
C SER A 40 -5.12 6.29 -5.12
N PRO A 41 -4.02 5.57 -5.42
CA PRO A 41 -2.82 6.18 -6.02
C PRO A 41 -3.12 6.70 -7.43
N GLY A 42 -2.86 8.00 -7.66
CA GLY A 42 -3.15 8.66 -8.93
C GLY A 42 -2.15 8.35 -10.04
N VAL A 43 -0.94 7.93 -9.69
CA VAL A 43 0.14 7.59 -10.61
C VAL A 43 0.99 6.45 -10.03
N PRO A 44 1.80 5.76 -10.85
CA PRO A 44 2.76 4.80 -10.35
C PRO A 44 3.74 5.45 -9.34
N PRO A 45 4.10 4.76 -8.24
CA PRO A 45 5.08 5.27 -7.31
C PRO A 45 6.46 5.31 -7.94
N ALA A 46 7.25 6.32 -7.58
CA ALA A 46 8.67 6.35 -7.90
C ALA A 46 9.42 5.24 -7.13
N GLN A 47 10.34 4.54 -7.80
CA GLN A 47 10.90 3.27 -7.33
C GLN A 47 12.42 3.33 -7.25
N HIS A 48 13.03 2.65 -6.26
CA HIS A 48 14.46 2.36 -6.22
C HIS A 48 14.67 0.94 -5.67
N GLY A 49 15.52 0.13 -6.30
CA GLY A 49 15.80 -1.26 -5.87
C GLY A 49 14.68 -2.26 -6.17
N ALA A 50 14.92 -3.55 -5.86
CA ALA A 50 13.90 -4.61 -5.94
C ALA A 50 12.90 -4.46 -4.78
N ALA A 51 11.61 -4.72 -5.03
CA ALA A 51 10.60 -4.81 -3.98
C ALA A 51 10.93 -6.05 -3.13
N ARG A 52 11.73 -5.87 -2.07
CA ARG A 52 12.07 -6.97 -1.17
C ARG A 52 10.88 -7.29 -0.26
N PRO A 53 10.71 -8.54 0.20
CA PRO A 53 9.59 -8.96 1.05
C PRO A 53 9.63 -8.37 2.48
N LEU A 54 10.38 -7.28 2.70
CA LEU A 54 10.52 -6.58 3.98
C LEU A 54 9.36 -5.61 4.25
N SER A 55 8.60 -5.23 3.22
CA SER A 55 7.45 -4.33 3.32
C SER A 55 6.20 -4.99 2.75
N ARG A 56 5.07 -4.86 3.46
CA ARG A 56 3.73 -5.19 2.93
C ARG A 56 3.03 -3.95 2.41
N PHE A 57 2.36 -4.06 1.28
CA PHE A 57 1.62 -2.96 0.68
C PHE A 57 0.13 -3.30 0.63
N TYR A 58 -0.68 -2.50 1.30
CA TYR A 58 -2.14 -2.57 1.22
C TYR A 58 -2.60 -1.51 0.24
N VAL A 59 -2.81 -1.92 -1.01
CA VAL A 59 -3.24 -1.03 -2.08
C VAL A 59 -4.75 -1.09 -2.20
N SER A 60 -5.39 0.07 -2.34
CA SER A 60 -6.86 0.14 -2.38
C SER A 60 -7.35 1.29 -3.25
N ALA A 61 -8.59 1.18 -3.72
CA ALA A 61 -9.30 2.24 -4.44
C ALA A 61 -10.81 2.00 -4.38
N GLY A 62 -11.57 3.03 -4.73
CA GLY A 62 -13.02 2.97 -4.90
C GLY A 62 -13.44 2.44 -6.27
N ASP A 63 -14.59 1.79 -6.34
CA ASP A 63 -15.21 1.33 -7.58
C ASP A 63 -15.66 2.48 -8.48
N LEU A 64 -15.96 3.65 -7.89
CA LEU A 64 -16.45 4.85 -8.61
C LEU A 64 -15.31 5.78 -9.08
N GLU A 65 -14.05 5.36 -8.95
CA GLU A 65 -12.87 6.11 -9.40
C GLU A 65 -12.02 5.28 -10.39
N PRO A 66 -12.51 5.03 -11.62
CA PRO A 66 -11.98 3.98 -12.51
C PRO A 66 -10.49 4.14 -12.85
N SER A 67 -10.00 5.37 -13.06
CA SER A 67 -8.58 5.63 -13.31
C SER A 67 -7.70 5.30 -12.10
N PHE A 68 -8.13 5.71 -10.90
CA PHE A 68 -7.43 5.40 -9.66
C PHE A 68 -7.47 3.91 -9.34
N ARG A 69 -8.60 3.24 -9.61
CA ARG A 69 -8.75 1.81 -9.44
C ARG A 69 -7.79 1.02 -10.32
N ASP A 70 -7.70 1.36 -11.61
CA ASP A 70 -6.77 0.67 -12.51
C ASP A 70 -5.31 0.93 -12.11
N ASN A 71 -4.98 2.17 -11.72
CA ASN A 71 -3.65 2.49 -11.19
C ASN A 71 -3.32 1.71 -9.91
N ALA A 72 -4.25 1.65 -8.95
CA ALA A 72 -4.11 0.90 -7.72
C ALA A 72 -3.83 -0.58 -7.97
N ARG A 73 -4.60 -1.19 -8.89
CA ARG A 73 -4.38 -2.58 -9.30
C ARG A 73 -2.99 -2.79 -9.91
N ARG A 74 -2.60 -1.93 -10.87
CA ARG A 74 -1.26 -2.00 -11.52
C ARG A 74 -0.12 -1.83 -10.52
N VAL A 75 -0.27 -0.96 -9.53
CA VAL A 75 0.73 -0.77 -8.46
C VAL A 75 0.91 -2.05 -7.64
N ALA A 76 -0.18 -2.69 -7.23
CA ALA A 76 -0.09 -3.95 -6.50
C ALA A 76 0.55 -5.06 -7.34
N GLU A 77 0.14 -5.19 -8.61
CA GLU A 77 0.68 -6.16 -9.55
C GLU A 77 2.19 -5.96 -9.78
N ASP A 78 2.65 -4.73 -10.02
CA ASP A 78 4.07 -4.43 -10.23
C ASP A 78 4.92 -4.73 -8.98
N ILE A 79 4.41 -4.44 -7.77
CA ILE A 79 5.11 -4.78 -6.53
C ILE A 79 5.26 -6.30 -6.38
N VAL A 80 4.21 -7.08 -6.67
CA VAL A 80 4.25 -8.54 -6.61
C VAL A 80 5.20 -9.11 -7.67
N GLN A 81 5.14 -8.61 -8.91
CA GLN A 81 6.03 -9.04 -10.00
C GLN A 81 7.51 -8.84 -9.67
N ARG A 82 7.83 -7.89 -8.79
CA ARG A 82 9.20 -7.60 -8.32
C ARG A 82 9.62 -8.38 -7.07
N GLY A 83 8.80 -9.33 -6.61
CA GLY A 83 9.07 -10.15 -5.43
C GLY A 83 8.64 -9.51 -4.10
N GLY A 84 7.88 -8.42 -4.15
CA GLY A 84 7.31 -7.76 -2.97
C GLY A 84 6.01 -8.42 -2.50
N VAL A 85 5.47 -7.94 -1.38
CA VAL A 85 4.19 -8.42 -0.85
C VAL A 85 3.17 -7.29 -0.95
N ALA A 86 2.19 -7.41 -1.86
CA ALA A 86 1.11 -6.45 -1.99
C ALA A 86 -0.25 -7.15 -2.10
N THR A 87 -1.29 -6.47 -1.63
CA THR A 87 -2.69 -6.83 -1.85
C THR A 87 -3.42 -5.66 -2.49
N PHE A 88 -4.45 -5.95 -3.27
CA PHE A 88 -5.37 -4.96 -3.81
C PHE A 88 -6.80 -5.21 -3.31
N ALA A 89 -7.47 -4.18 -2.81
CA ALA A 89 -8.88 -4.22 -2.41
C ALA A 89 -9.65 -3.04 -3.04
N ALA A 90 -10.84 -3.32 -3.55
CA ALA A 90 -11.76 -2.30 -4.06
C ALA A 90 -12.93 -2.09 -3.09
N TYR A 91 -13.43 -0.87 -3.00
CA TYR A 91 -14.54 -0.49 -2.13
C TYR A 91 -15.66 0.16 -2.93
N PRO A 92 -16.95 -0.04 -2.58
CA PRO A 92 -18.08 0.59 -3.26
C PRO A 92 -18.20 2.08 -2.86
N SER A 93 -17.22 2.88 -3.25
CA SER A 93 -17.05 4.30 -2.90
C SER A 93 -16.33 5.06 -4.01
N GLY A 94 -16.27 6.39 -3.87
CA GLY A 94 -15.47 7.28 -4.71
C GLY A 94 -14.13 7.65 -4.08
N HIS A 95 -13.62 8.82 -4.46
CA HIS A 95 -12.37 9.37 -3.96
C HIS A 95 -12.60 10.17 -2.67
N ASP A 96 -12.94 9.48 -1.56
CA ASP A 96 -13.46 10.13 -0.35
C ASP A 96 -12.85 9.62 0.98
N TYR A 97 -12.96 10.47 2.00
CA TYR A 97 -12.43 10.22 3.33
C TYR A 97 -13.11 9.06 4.07
N TRP A 98 -14.37 8.77 3.78
CA TRP A 98 -15.08 7.68 4.43
C TRP A 98 -14.46 6.34 4.04
N MET A 99 -14.22 6.14 2.74
CA MET A 99 -13.53 4.97 2.22
C MET A 99 -12.12 4.83 2.81
N TRP A 100 -11.33 5.90 2.83
CA TRP A 100 -9.96 5.85 3.36
C TRP A 100 -9.93 5.53 4.86
N GLY A 101 -10.86 6.09 5.63
CA GLY A 101 -11.06 5.71 7.03
C GLY A 101 -11.44 4.23 7.17
N ARG A 102 -12.32 3.73 6.30
CA ARG A 102 -12.72 2.32 6.30
C ARG A 102 -11.55 1.38 6.00
N ILE A 103 -10.71 1.71 5.02
CA ILE A 103 -9.50 0.94 4.69
C ILE A 103 -8.57 0.83 5.91
N MET A 104 -8.34 1.94 6.61
CA MET A 104 -7.52 1.93 7.83
C MET A 104 -8.14 1.06 8.94
N LEU A 105 -9.47 1.09 9.08
CA LEU A 105 -10.19 0.26 10.04
C LEU A 105 -10.10 -1.24 9.71
N ASP A 106 -10.35 -1.62 8.46
CA ASP A 106 -10.30 -3.03 8.04
C ASP A 106 -8.89 -3.63 8.21
N ASN A 107 -7.86 -2.80 8.12
CA ASN A 107 -6.46 -3.21 8.30
C ASN A 107 -5.87 -2.79 9.66
N THR A 108 -6.71 -2.45 10.64
CA THR A 108 -6.27 -1.94 11.96
C THR A 108 -5.39 -2.93 12.72
N ARG A 109 -5.58 -4.24 12.52
CA ARG A 109 -4.70 -5.26 13.10
C ARG A 109 -3.25 -5.08 12.65
N ASP A 110 -3.06 -4.85 11.35
CA ASP A 110 -1.75 -4.63 10.78
C ASP A 110 -1.21 -3.24 11.12
N TRP A 111 -2.08 -2.28 11.45
CA TRP A 111 -1.71 -0.96 11.97
C TRP A 111 -1.20 -0.99 13.42
N LEU A 112 -1.87 -1.75 14.29
CA LEU A 112 -1.69 -1.66 15.75
C LEU A 112 -0.87 -2.79 16.37
N ASN A 113 -0.75 -3.96 15.74
CA ASN A 113 -0.05 -5.13 16.30
C ASN A 113 1.14 -5.60 15.42
N PRO A 114 2.39 -5.17 15.74
CA PRO A 114 3.62 -5.56 15.03
C PRO A 114 4.00 -7.03 15.07
#